data_AF-A0A369QPQ8-F1
#
_entry.id   AF-A0A369QPQ8-F1
#
_cell.length_a   1.000
_cell.length_b   1.000
_cell.length_c   1.000
_cell.angle_alpha   90.00
_cell.angle_beta   90.00
_cell.angle_gamma   90.00
#
_symmetry.space_group_name_H-M   'P 1'
#
loop_
_entity.id
_entity.type
_entity.pdbx_description
1 polymer ?
#
loop_
_entity_poly.entity_id
_entity_poly.type
_entity_poly.pdbx_seq_one_letter_code
_entity_poly.pdbx_strand_id
1 'polypeptide(L)'
;MLAHYTADFVIETPLALLLVDESNGRLASKEAVKAYWEMGLKKIPNLEFKILNVLTGINALTIYYLNKATNQKAAEILFFNEDRKVCKAFVHYS
;
A
#
# COMPACT_ATOMS: atom_id res chain seq x y z
N MET A 1 -12.17 -1.05 -5.80
CA MET A 1 -10.92 -0.75 -5.09
C MET A 1 -9.74 -1.54 -5.65
N LEU A 2 -9.73 -2.88 -5.61
CA LEU A 2 -8.54 -3.69 -5.93
C LEU A 2 -8.44 -4.17 -7.40
N ALA A 3 -8.94 -3.39 -8.37
CA ALA A 3 -8.95 -3.79 -9.78
C ALA A 3 -7.54 -3.86 -10.41
N HIS A 4 -6.58 -3.09 -9.89
CA HIS A 4 -5.20 -3.03 -10.38
C HIS A 4 -4.29 -4.12 -9.80
N TYR A 5 -4.79 -4.94 -8.88
CA TYR A 5 -4.00 -5.91 -8.13
C TYR A 5 -4.27 -7.34 -8.59
N THR A 6 -3.30 -8.24 -8.46
CA THR A 6 -3.49 -9.68 -8.66
C THR A 6 -4.27 -10.30 -7.49
N ALA A 7 -4.88 -11.47 -7.69
CA ALA A 7 -5.66 -12.15 -6.65
C ALA A 7 -4.82 -12.50 -5.41
N ASP A 8 -3.57 -12.88 -5.64
CA ASP A 8 -2.54 -13.24 -4.67
C ASP A 8 -1.70 -12.04 -4.20
N PHE A 9 -2.19 -10.81 -4.39
CA PHE A 9 -1.47 -9.60 -4.04
C PHE A 9 -0.99 -9.60 -2.58
N VAL A 10 0.29 -9.22 -2.40
CA VAL A 10 0.93 -9.08 -1.10
C VAL A 10 1.33 -7.63 -0.84
N ILE A 11 1.03 -7.13 0.36
CA ILE A 11 1.58 -5.87 0.85
C ILE A 11 2.42 -6.11 2.10
N GLU A 12 3.60 -5.49 2.15
CA GLU A 12 4.45 -5.43 3.34
C GLU A 12 4.58 -3.97 3.79
N THR A 13 4.26 -3.71 5.06
CA THR A 13 4.20 -2.36 5.61
C THR A 13 4.35 -2.37 7.13
N PRO A 14 5.14 -1.45 7.72
CA PRO A 14 5.21 -1.29 9.18
C PRO A 14 3.84 -1.08 9.84
N LEU A 15 2.88 -0.45 9.14
CA LEU A 15 1.56 -0.23 9.70
C LEU A 15 0.73 -1.51 9.84
N ALA A 16 0.93 -2.52 8.99
CA ALA A 16 0.24 -3.81 9.16
C ALA A 16 0.74 -4.50 10.42
N LEU A 17 2.05 -4.43 10.71
CA LEU A 17 2.63 -4.98 11.93
C LEU A 17 2.01 -4.35 13.20
N LEU A 18 1.68 -3.06 13.14
CA LEU A 18 1.12 -2.32 14.28
C LEU A 18 -0.40 -2.44 14.42
N LEU A 19 -1.12 -2.71 13.32
CA LEU A 19 -2.58 -2.60 13.27
C LEU A 19 -3.29 -3.94 13.05
N VAL A 20 -2.57 -4.98 12.63
CA VAL A 20 -3.12 -6.30 12.33
C VAL A 20 -2.30 -7.33 13.09
N ASP A 21 -2.93 -7.91 14.11
CA ASP A 21 -2.32 -8.95 14.95
C ASP A 21 -1.82 -10.11 14.09
N GLU A 22 -0.67 -10.67 14.47
CA GLU A 22 -0.03 -11.81 13.80
C GLU A 22 0.34 -11.61 12.31
N SER A 23 0.13 -10.41 11.76
CA SER A 23 0.48 -10.12 10.35
C SER A 23 1.97 -10.19 10.08
N ASN A 24 2.79 -9.96 11.11
CA ASN A 24 4.24 -9.78 10.98
C ASN A 24 4.61 -8.74 9.89
N GLY A 25 3.76 -7.71 9.71
CA GLY A 25 3.93 -6.67 8.70
C GLY A 25 3.57 -7.08 7.28
N ARG A 26 2.99 -8.27 7.05
CA ARG A 26 2.69 -8.82 5.72
C ARG A 26 1.24 -9.27 5.61
N LEU A 27 0.52 -8.81 4.59
CA LEU A 27 -0.83 -9.25 4.26
C LEU A 27 -0.84 -9.85 2.86
N ALA A 28 -1.37 -11.07 2.71
CA ALA A 28 -1.20 -11.89 1.50
C ALA A 28 -2.52 -12.40 0.92
N SER A 29 -3.44 -11.48 0.65
CA SER A 29 -4.60 -11.67 -0.21
C SER A 29 -5.29 -10.32 -0.44
N LYS A 30 -6.11 -10.23 -1.50
CA LYS A 30 -6.98 -9.06 -1.70
C LYS A 30 -7.93 -8.84 -0.53
N GLU A 31 -8.43 -9.91 0.08
CA GLU A 31 -9.39 -9.85 1.17
C GLU A 31 -8.74 -9.27 2.44
N ALA A 32 -7.54 -9.74 2.80
CA ALA A 32 -6.79 -9.23 3.94
C ALA A 32 -6.40 -7.76 3.76
N VAL A 33 -5.92 -7.40 2.56
CA VAL A 33 -5.59 -6.02 2.20
C VAL A 33 -6.82 -5.13 2.25
N LYS A 34 -7.96 -5.60 1.70
CA LYS A 34 -9.21 -4.84 1.71
C LYS A 34 -9.67 -4.55 3.13
N ALA A 35 -9.69 -5.55 4.01
CA ALA A 35 -10.06 -5.37 5.40
C ALA A 35 -9.15 -4.36 6.12
N TYR A 36 -7.84 -4.48 5.93
CA TYR A 36 -6.85 -3.54 6.46
C TYR A 36 -7.07 -2.09 5.95
N TRP A 37 -7.30 -1.89 4.66
CA TRP A 37 -7.58 -0.55 4.11
C TRP A 37 -8.91 0.02 4.59
N GLU A 38 -9.95 -0.81 4.73
CA GLU A 38 -11.22 -0.38 5.30
C GLU A 38 -11.07 0.07 6.76
N MET A 39 -10.21 -0.58 7.55
CA MET A 39 -9.87 -0.11 8.89
C MET A 39 -9.20 1.27 8.85
N GLY A 40 -8.26 1.47 7.92
CA GLY A 40 -7.59 2.77 7.72
C GLY A 40 -8.56 3.88 7.33
N LEU A 41 -9.45 3.63 6.36
CA LEU A 41 -10.45 4.59 5.88
C LEU A 41 -11.49 4.94 6.96
N LYS A 42 -11.86 3.98 7.82
CA LYS A 42 -12.73 4.27 8.98
C LYS A 42 -12.04 5.15 10.02
N LYS A 43 -10.74 4.95 10.25
CA LYS A 43 -9.94 5.76 11.19
C LYS A 43 -9.64 7.16 10.66
N ILE A 44 -9.46 7.31 9.35
CA ILE A 44 -9.12 8.56 8.69
C ILE A 44 -10.13 8.82 7.54
N PRO A 45 -11.34 9.30 7.87
CA PRO A 45 -12.40 9.47 6.86
C PRO A 45 -12.09 10.58 5.83
N ASN A 46 -11.22 11.52 6.18
CA ASN A 46 -10.72 12.58 5.30
C ASN A 46 -9.35 12.24 4.68
N LEU A 47 -9.08 10.95 4.43
CA LEU A 47 -7.82 10.50 3.87
C LEU A 47 -7.58 11.14 2.51
N GLU A 48 -6.52 11.96 2.43
CA GLU A 48 -6.10 12.62 1.20
C GLU A 48 -4.59 12.50 1.04
N PHE A 49 -4.16 12.09 -0.15
CA PHE A 49 -2.74 11.97 -0.49
C PHE A 49 -2.33 13.07 -1.48
N LYS A 50 -1.16 13.68 -1.25
CA LYS A 50 -0.48 14.53 -2.23
C LYS A 50 0.70 13.77 -2.81
N ILE A 51 0.65 13.43 -4.10
CA ILE A 51 1.80 12.87 -4.80
C ILE A 51 2.91 13.92 -4.83
N LEU A 52 4.10 13.54 -4.38
CA LEU A 52 5.30 14.37 -4.37
C LEU A 52 6.23 14.01 -5.53
N ASN A 53 6.39 12.72 -5.81
CA ASN A 53 7.17 12.24 -6.94
C ASN A 53 6.74 10.82 -7.36
N VAL A 54 7.07 10.44 -8.59
CA VAL A 54 6.86 9.10 -9.13
C VAL A 54 8.13 8.66 -9.83
N LEU A 55 8.66 7.49 -9.45
CA LEU A 55 9.88 6.92 -10.04
C LEU A 55 9.54 5.59 -10.73
N THR A 56 10.11 5.39 -11.92
CA THR A 56 9.89 4.18 -12.73
C THR A 56 11.10 3.25 -12.64
N GLY A 57 10.86 1.99 -12.25
CA GLY A 57 11.80 0.89 -12.40
C GLY A 57 11.46 0.01 -13.61
N ILE A 58 12.17 -1.11 -13.77
CA ILE A 58 11.95 -2.06 -14.89
C ILE A 58 10.54 -2.66 -14.85
N ASN A 59 10.13 -3.21 -13.70
CA ASN A 59 8.81 -3.81 -13.47
C ASN A 59 8.16 -3.28 -12.18
N ALA A 60 8.48 -2.03 -11.83
CA ALA A 60 8.01 -1.41 -10.60
C ALA A 60 7.78 0.09 -10.75
N LEU A 61 6.90 0.62 -9.90
CA LEU A 61 6.64 2.05 -9.74
C LEU A 61 6.83 2.40 -8.27
N THR A 62 7.58 3.46 -7.98
CA THR A 62 7.63 4.02 -6.63
C THR A 62 6.85 5.32 -6.60
N ILE A 63 5.81 5.39 -5.76
CA ILE A 63 5.02 6.60 -5.52
C ILE A 63 5.47 7.18 -4.19
N TYR A 64 6.07 8.37 -4.24
CA TYR A 64 6.39 9.14 -3.04
C TYR A 64 5.29 10.15 -2.79
N TYR A 65 4.62 10.09 -1.64
CA TYR A 65 3.48 10.93 -1.33
C TYR A 65 3.47 11.43 0.12
N LEU A 66 2.70 12.49 0.35
CA LEU A 66 2.34 13.00 1.67
C LEU A 66 0.91 12.60 1.99
N ASN A 67 0.69 11.89 3.10
CA ASN A 67 -0.63 11.76 3.69
C ASN A 67 -0.98 13.09 4.39
N LYS A 68 -1.96 13.83 3.86
CA LYS A 68 -2.34 15.15 4.38
C LYS A 68 -3.02 15.06 5.75
N ALA A 69 -3.68 13.95 6.06
CA ALA A 69 -4.36 13.78 7.33
C ALA A 69 -3.39 13.49 8.49
N THR A 70 -2.29 12.78 8.23
CA THR A 70 -1.28 12.45 9.26
C THR A 70 -0.02 13.29 9.18
N ASN A 71 0.13 14.10 8.12
CA ASN A 71 1.35 14.82 7.75
C ASN A 71 2.59 13.91 7.60
N GLN A 72 2.38 12.60 7.41
CA GLN A 72 3.44 11.62 7.22
C GLN A 72 3.74 11.43 5.74
N LYS A 73 5.03 11.34 5.39
CA LYS A 73 5.46 10.98 4.04
C LYS A 73 5.65 9.47 3.95
N ALA A 74 5.30 8.91 2.80
CA ALA A 74 5.49 7.50 2.51
C ALA A 74 6.02 7.29 1.10
N ALA A 75 6.81 6.24 0.93
CA ALA A 75 7.22 5.73 -0.37
C ALA A 75 6.62 4.33 -0.56
N GLU A 76 5.69 4.21 -1.50
CA GLU A 76 5.05 2.95 -1.85
C GLU A 76 5.60 2.42 -3.16
N ILE A 77 6.17 1.22 -3.11
CA ILE A 77 6.78 0.54 -4.25
C ILE A 77 5.79 -0.52 -4.71
N LEU A 78 5.38 -0.47 -5.96
CA LEU A 78 4.41 -1.37 -6.57
C LEU A 78 5.14 -2.21 -7.62
N PHE A 79 5.17 -3.53 -7.45
CA PHE A 79 5.75 -4.48 -8.40
C PHE A 79 4.64 -5.06 -9.28
N PHE A 80 4.90 -5.13 -10.59
CA PHE A 80 3.94 -5.58 -11.58
C PHE A 80 4.29 -6.98 -12.10
N ASN A 81 3.26 -7.78 -12.37
CA ASN A 81 3.38 -9.03 -13.12
C ASN A 81 3.29 -8.78 -14.64
N GLU A 82 3.36 -9.86 -15.44
CA GLU A 82 3.29 -9.81 -16.91
C GLU A 82 1.95 -9.24 -17.43
N ASP A 83 0.86 -9.40 -16.68
CA ASP A 83 -0.46 -8.81 -17.00
C ASP A 83 -0.57 -7.32 -16.65
N ARG A 84 0.53 -6.69 -16.21
CA ARG A 84 0.58 -5.30 -15.73
C ARG A 84 -0.33 -5.05 -14.52
N LYS A 85 -0.51 -6.06 -13.67
CA LYS A 85 -1.20 -5.97 -12.38
C LYS A 85 -0.18 -5.94 -11.24
N VAL A 86 -0.49 -5.18 -10.19
CA VAL A 86 0.34 -5.13 -8.99
C VAL A 86 0.22 -6.46 -8.24
N CYS A 87 1.33 -7.18 -8.10
CA CYS A 87 1.39 -8.45 -7.37
C CYS A 87 2.06 -8.32 -6.00
N LYS A 88 2.90 -7.29 -5.81
CA LYS A 88 3.55 -7.02 -4.53
C LYS A 88 3.65 -5.51 -4.29
N ALA A 89 3.53 -5.10 -3.03
CA ALA A 89 3.80 -3.73 -2.63
C ALA A 89 4.62 -3.66 -1.33
N PHE A 90 5.52 -2.67 -1.28
CA PHE A 90 6.24 -2.28 -0.06
C PHE A 90 5.92 -0.84 0.30
N VAL A 91 5.58 -0.58 1.55
CA VAL A 91 5.34 0.79 2.03
C VAL A 91 6.38 1.16 3.07
N HIS A 92 7.10 2.23 2.80
CA HIS A 92 8.14 2.77 3.67
C HIS A 92 7.70 4.11 4.24
N TYR A 93 8.05 4.34 5.49
CA TYR A 93 7.83 5.59 6.20
C TYR A 93 9.16 6.06 6.78
N SER A 94 9.26 7.36 7.07
CA SER A 94 10.34 7.94 7.88
C SER A 94 9.92 8.08 9.33
#